data_AF-A0A535LU49-F1
#
_entry.id   AF-A0A535LU49-F1
#
_cell.length_a   1.000
_cell.length_b   1.000
_cell.length_c   1.000
_cell.angle_alpha   90.00
_cell.angle_beta   90.00
_cell.angle_gamma   90.00
#
_symmetry.space_group_name_H-M   'P 1'
#
loop_
_entity.id
_entity.type
_entity.pdbx_description
1 polymer ?
#
loop_
_entity_poly.entity_id
_entity_poly.type
_entity_poly.pdbx_seq_one_letter_code
_entity_poly.pdbx_strand_id
1 'polypeptide(L)'
;MSGVLLLVVPAVALLAVIAGAVVLVVTARRAAPLVRARAQAIAELCTRRGLVANPAPSDFAILGPIDHRWFTNSFSSPDHAVAIADFTRPAGKHTQFFSVLAFTVAGVNVPFVAVTRRDLLGVVLGGPPEVELESIDFENHFTVKAKDRRAAVMLLDPGVMQLLLDCDDVNFDMVGDKVLAFVNRATQPAHQPTEPVEFEVLFRFMDGLTTRVPTILRTEYAAAP
;
A
#
# COMPACT_ATOMS: atom_id res chain seq x y z
N MET A 1 -18.69 -25.12 -52.69
CA MET A 1 -18.08 -24.01 -51.90
C MET A 1 -18.17 -24.18 -50.38
N SER A 2 -18.93 -25.15 -49.84
CA SER A 2 -19.09 -25.31 -48.37
C SER A 2 -17.98 -26.08 -47.64
N GLY A 3 -17.18 -26.91 -48.32
CA GLY A 3 -16.13 -27.72 -47.68
C GLY A 3 -14.86 -26.96 -47.29
N VAL A 4 -14.53 -25.87 -48.02
CA VAL A 4 -13.32 -25.07 -47.78
C VAL A 4 -13.47 -24.19 -46.53
N LEU A 5 -14.66 -23.62 -46.32
CA LEU A 5 -14.98 -22.83 -45.12
C LEU A 5 -14.96 -23.67 -43.83
N LEU A 6 -15.31 -24.96 -43.90
CA LEU A 6 -15.39 -25.85 -42.74
C LEU A 6 -14.02 -26.27 -42.16
N LEU A 7 -12.95 -26.19 -42.95
CA LEU A 7 -11.58 -26.50 -42.51
C LEU A 7 -10.73 -25.25 -42.23
N VAL A 8 -10.98 -24.15 -42.94
CA VAL A 8 -10.19 -22.92 -42.80
C VAL A 8 -10.49 -22.20 -41.48
N VAL A 9 -11.77 -22.13 -41.06
CA VAL A 9 -12.15 -21.46 -39.81
C VAL A 9 -11.52 -22.13 -38.56
N PRO A 10 -11.59 -23.46 -38.37
CA PRO A 10 -10.94 -24.09 -37.21
C PRO A 10 -9.41 -24.02 -37.27
N ALA A 11 -8.80 -24.06 -38.47
CA ALA A 11 -7.35 -23.93 -38.63
C ALA A 11 -6.84 -22.52 -38.27
N VAL A 12 -7.56 -21.47 -38.68
CA VAL A 12 -7.24 -20.07 -38.32
C VAL A 12 -7.44 -19.82 -36.83
N ALA A 13 -8.51 -20.37 -36.24
CA ALA A 13 -8.74 -20.27 -34.79
C ALA A 13 -7.62 -20.98 -33.99
N LEU A 14 -7.19 -22.17 -34.43
CA LEU A 14 -6.11 -22.90 -33.79
C LEU A 14 -4.78 -22.14 -33.89
N LEU A 15 -4.46 -21.57 -35.06
CA LEU A 15 -3.28 -20.73 -35.25
C LEU A 15 -3.31 -19.48 -34.35
N ALA A 16 -4.47 -18.83 -34.20
CA ALA A 16 -4.63 -17.69 -33.31
C ALA A 16 -4.42 -18.08 -31.83
N VAL A 17 -4.93 -19.23 -31.41
CA VAL A 17 -4.72 -19.76 -30.05
C VAL A 17 -3.24 -20.08 -29.81
N ILE A 18 -2.57 -20.74 -30.76
CA ILE A 18 -1.15 -21.07 -30.66
C ILE A 18 -0.31 -19.79 -30.65
N ALA A 19 -0.55 -18.85 -31.55
CA ALA A 19 0.16 -17.58 -31.60
C ALA A 19 -0.05 -16.79 -30.29
N GLY A 20 -1.28 -16.74 -29.78
CA GLY A 20 -1.59 -16.12 -28.49
C GLY A 20 -0.85 -16.79 -27.32
N ALA A 21 -0.84 -18.13 -27.28
CA ALA A 21 -0.10 -18.89 -26.27
C ALA A 21 1.42 -18.64 -26.35
N VAL A 22 1.99 -18.61 -27.56
CA VAL A 22 3.41 -18.31 -27.76
C VAL A 22 3.76 -16.90 -27.29
N VAL A 23 2.95 -15.91 -27.65
CA VAL A 23 3.16 -14.52 -27.19
C VAL A 23 3.10 -14.45 -25.67
N LEU A 24 2.12 -15.09 -25.04
CA LEU A 24 1.97 -15.12 -23.58
C LEU A 24 3.15 -15.80 -22.89
N VAL A 25 3.66 -16.90 -23.45
CA VAL A 25 4.86 -17.59 -22.94
C VAL A 25 6.11 -16.71 -23.08
N VAL A 26 6.29 -16.02 -24.21
CA VAL A 26 7.45 -15.15 -24.45
C VAL A 26 7.42 -13.94 -23.52
N THR A 27 6.26 -13.29 -23.34
CA THR A 27 6.12 -12.16 -22.41
C THR A 27 6.32 -12.59 -20.97
N ALA A 28 5.74 -13.73 -20.55
CA ALA A 28 5.95 -14.29 -19.22
C ALA A 28 7.42 -14.62 -18.96
N ARG A 29 8.13 -15.21 -19.92
CA ARG A 29 9.57 -15.52 -19.80
C ARG A 29 10.44 -14.27 -19.69
N ARG A 30 10.06 -13.17 -20.34
CA ARG A 30 10.77 -11.89 -20.25
C ARG A 30 10.48 -11.16 -18.93
N ALA A 31 9.26 -11.28 -18.40
CA ALA A 31 8.88 -10.66 -17.14
C ALA A 31 9.39 -11.41 -15.90
N ALA A 32 9.47 -12.74 -15.96
CA ALA A 32 9.92 -13.59 -14.86
C ALA A 32 11.27 -13.17 -14.20
N PRO A 33 12.35 -12.86 -14.94
CA PRO A 33 13.60 -12.42 -14.32
C PRO A 33 13.44 -11.07 -13.58
N LEU A 34 12.66 -10.14 -14.12
CA LEU A 34 12.42 -8.83 -13.49
C LEU A 34 11.63 -8.96 -12.20
N VAL A 35 10.58 -9.80 -12.20
CA VAL A 35 9.79 -10.10 -10.99
C VAL A 35 10.65 -10.75 -9.92
N ARG A 36 11.52 -11.69 -10.29
CA ARG A 36 12.47 -12.33 -9.36
C ARG A 36 13.49 -11.34 -8.81
N ALA A 37 14.05 -10.48 -9.66
CA ALA A 37 15.01 -9.46 -9.24
C ALA A 37 14.37 -8.49 -8.23
N ARG A 38 13.13 -8.04 -8.49
CA ARG A 38 12.40 -7.20 -7.52
C ARG A 38 12.12 -7.94 -6.22
N ALA A 39 11.68 -9.19 -6.27
CA ALA A 39 11.43 -9.99 -5.06
C ALA A 39 12.71 -10.19 -4.23
N GLN A 40 13.85 -10.38 -4.89
CA GLN A 40 15.16 -10.45 -4.23
C GLN A 40 15.56 -9.12 -3.60
N ALA A 41 15.41 -8.01 -4.32
CA ALA A 41 15.69 -6.66 -3.80
C ALA A 41 14.82 -6.34 -2.57
N ILE A 42 13.53 -6.72 -2.59
CA ILE A 42 12.64 -6.59 -1.43
C ILE A 42 13.13 -7.44 -0.27
N ALA A 43 13.43 -8.72 -0.53
CA ALA A 43 13.87 -9.63 0.52
C ALA A 43 15.16 -9.12 1.18
N GLU A 44 16.10 -8.60 0.40
CA GLU A 44 17.33 -7.99 0.90
C GLU A 44 17.05 -6.72 1.74
N LEU A 45 16.18 -5.84 1.25
CA LEU A 45 15.76 -4.64 1.98
C LEU A 45 15.10 -5.00 3.32
N CYS A 46 14.16 -5.93 3.31
CA CYS A 46 13.43 -6.38 4.49
C CYS A 46 14.36 -7.09 5.50
N THR A 47 15.28 -7.93 5.01
CA THR A 47 16.27 -8.60 5.87
C THR A 47 17.21 -7.61 6.54
N ARG A 48 17.68 -6.57 5.82
CA ARG A 48 18.49 -5.49 6.41
C ARG A 48 17.74 -4.70 7.49
N ARG A 49 16.41 -4.65 7.41
CA ARG A 49 15.52 -4.06 8.42
C ARG A 49 15.14 -5.04 9.54
N GLY A 50 15.67 -6.26 9.53
CA GLY A 50 15.40 -7.29 10.56
C GLY A 50 14.06 -8.00 10.40
N LEU A 51 13.39 -7.87 9.25
CA LEU A 51 12.14 -8.56 8.97
C LEU A 51 12.40 -9.97 8.41
N VAL A 52 11.51 -10.90 8.74
CA VAL A 52 11.53 -12.29 8.27
C VAL A 52 10.32 -12.58 7.41
N ALA A 53 10.47 -13.49 6.46
CA ALA A 53 9.34 -13.97 5.66
C ALA A 53 8.35 -14.76 6.54
N ASN A 54 7.08 -14.78 6.13
CA ASN A 54 5.91 -15.35 6.84
C ASN A 54 5.30 -14.43 7.89
N PRO A 55 4.60 -13.35 7.47
CA PRO A 55 3.76 -12.59 8.39
C PRO A 55 2.69 -13.47 9.03
N ALA A 56 2.30 -13.13 10.27
CA ALA A 56 1.08 -13.67 10.84
C ALA A 56 -0.15 -12.95 10.24
N PRO A 57 -1.30 -13.64 10.11
CA PRO A 57 -2.55 -13.00 9.71
C PRO A 57 -2.91 -11.73 10.46
N SER A 58 -2.57 -11.67 11.75
CA SER A 58 -2.80 -10.55 12.65
C SER A 58 -2.02 -9.29 12.29
N ASP A 59 -0.93 -9.41 11.54
CA ASP A 59 0.01 -8.32 11.29
C ASP A 59 -0.62 -7.20 10.44
N PHE A 60 -1.65 -7.54 9.66
CA PHE A 60 -2.43 -6.61 8.85
C PHE A 60 -3.87 -6.44 9.33
N ALA A 61 -4.16 -6.71 10.62
CA ALA A 61 -5.52 -6.74 11.16
C ALA A 61 -6.33 -5.45 10.94
N ILE A 62 -5.68 -4.30 10.79
CA ILE A 62 -6.32 -3.01 10.48
C ILE A 62 -7.04 -2.99 9.13
N LEU A 63 -6.63 -3.83 8.17
CA LEU A 63 -7.33 -4.03 6.91
C LEU A 63 -8.65 -4.82 7.06
N GLY A 64 -8.93 -5.36 8.26
CA GLY A 64 -10.09 -6.20 8.52
C GLY A 64 -9.95 -7.61 7.93
N PRO A 65 -11.08 -8.31 7.70
CA PRO A 65 -11.07 -9.65 7.15
C PRO A 65 -10.67 -9.63 5.67
N ILE A 66 -9.44 -10.02 5.38
CA ILE A 66 -8.88 -10.07 4.03
C ILE A 66 -8.32 -11.47 3.72
N ASP A 67 -8.34 -11.86 2.45
CA ASP A 67 -7.73 -13.12 2.00
C ASP A 67 -6.20 -12.96 1.96
N HIS A 68 -5.47 -13.79 2.70
CA HIS A 68 -4.01 -13.76 2.73
C HIS A 68 -3.35 -14.00 1.37
N ARG A 69 -4.06 -14.63 0.43
CA ARG A 69 -3.59 -14.85 -0.95
C ARG A 69 -3.42 -13.54 -1.73
N TRP A 70 -3.98 -12.45 -1.23
CA TRP A 70 -3.81 -11.11 -1.78
C TRP A 70 -2.45 -10.50 -1.43
N PHE A 71 -1.70 -11.10 -0.51
CA PHE A 71 -0.35 -10.67 -0.16
C PHE A 71 0.73 -11.44 -0.92
N THR A 72 1.74 -10.71 -1.35
CA THR A 72 2.99 -11.23 -1.90
C THR A 72 4.16 -10.44 -1.31
N ASN A 73 5.39 -10.98 -1.41
CA ASN A 73 6.59 -10.32 -0.88
C ASN A 73 6.40 -9.81 0.55
N SER A 74 5.88 -10.67 1.43
CA SER A 74 5.47 -10.25 2.76
C SER A 74 6.46 -10.69 3.84
N PHE A 75 6.76 -9.73 4.72
CA PHE A 75 7.74 -9.85 5.78
C PHE A 75 7.23 -9.17 7.04
N SER A 76 7.57 -9.72 8.20
CA SER A 76 7.24 -9.14 9.50
C SER A 76 8.45 -9.15 10.43
N SER A 77 8.46 -8.23 11.38
CA SER A 77 9.42 -8.26 12.48
C SER A 77 9.13 -9.46 13.38
N PRO A 78 10.14 -10.03 14.08
CA PRO A 78 9.94 -11.18 14.95
C PRO A 78 8.94 -10.95 16.10
N ASP A 79 8.75 -9.70 16.51
CA ASP A 79 7.79 -9.28 17.52
C ASP A 79 6.41 -8.90 16.94
N HIS A 80 6.23 -9.02 15.62
CA HIS A 80 5.02 -8.66 14.89
C HIS A 80 4.59 -7.18 15.05
N ALA A 81 5.50 -6.31 15.49
CA ALA A 81 5.24 -4.87 15.62
C ALA A 81 5.27 -4.12 14.28
N VAL A 82 5.94 -4.68 13.27
CA VAL A 82 6.10 -4.13 11.92
C VAL A 82 5.88 -5.24 10.89
N ALA A 83 5.07 -4.99 9.88
CA ALA A 83 4.85 -5.91 8.77
C ALA A 83 4.65 -5.17 7.45
N ILE A 84 5.23 -5.70 6.37
CA ILE A 84 5.20 -5.10 5.05
C ILE A 84 4.81 -6.15 4.00
N ALA A 85 4.09 -5.75 2.97
CA ALA A 85 3.71 -6.63 1.87
C ALA A 85 3.37 -5.86 0.59
N ASP A 86 3.50 -6.53 -0.54
CA ASP A 86 2.70 -6.17 -1.72
C ASP A 86 1.29 -6.73 -1.55
N PHE A 87 0.27 -5.90 -1.73
CA PHE A 87 -1.15 -6.24 -1.56
C PHE A 87 -1.92 -6.02 -2.86
N THR A 88 -2.57 -7.08 -3.35
CA THR A 88 -3.37 -7.06 -4.58
C THR A 88 -4.79 -7.47 -4.28
N ARG A 89 -5.75 -6.56 -4.45
CA ARG A 89 -7.17 -6.86 -4.19
C ARG A 89 -8.06 -6.66 -5.41
N PRO A 90 -9.12 -7.48 -5.57
CA PRO A 90 -10.20 -7.19 -6.51
C PRO A 90 -10.94 -5.91 -6.09
N ALA A 91 -11.25 -5.05 -7.05
CA ALA A 91 -12.05 -3.83 -6.89
C ALA A 91 -13.10 -3.75 -8.00
N GLY A 92 -14.17 -4.54 -7.84
CA GLY A 92 -15.21 -4.68 -8.87
C GLY A 92 -14.64 -5.29 -10.15
N LYS A 93 -14.62 -4.52 -11.24
CA LYS A 93 -14.04 -4.93 -12.53
C LYS A 93 -12.53 -4.66 -12.66
N HIS A 94 -11.94 -3.98 -11.68
CA HIS A 94 -10.54 -3.61 -11.66
C HIS A 94 -9.77 -4.40 -10.60
N THR A 95 -8.45 -4.44 -10.74
CA THR A 95 -7.56 -4.95 -9.69
C THR A 95 -6.71 -3.79 -9.20
N GLN A 96 -6.61 -3.64 -7.88
CA GLN A 96 -5.78 -2.61 -7.26
C GLN A 96 -4.49 -3.25 -6.72
N PHE A 97 -3.38 -2.54 -6.89
CA PHE A 97 -2.05 -2.97 -6.48
C PHE A 97 -1.48 -1.95 -5.51
N PHE A 98 -1.10 -2.40 -4.32
CA PHE A 98 -0.53 -1.57 -3.27
C PHE A 98 0.76 -2.19 -2.74
N SER A 99 1.66 -1.35 -2.25
CA SER A 99 2.62 -1.74 -1.22
C SER A 99 2.07 -1.24 0.11
N VAL A 100 2.01 -2.09 1.13
CA VAL A 100 1.43 -1.77 2.44
C VAL A 100 2.43 -2.04 3.55
N LEU A 101 2.48 -1.17 4.55
CA LEU A 101 3.28 -1.27 5.76
C LEU A 101 2.38 -1.05 6.98
N ALA A 102 2.23 -2.08 7.80
CA ALA A 102 1.56 -2.02 9.09
C ALA A 102 2.62 -1.88 10.19
N PHE A 103 2.40 -0.98 11.14
CA PHE A 103 3.27 -0.82 12.30
C PHE A 103 2.52 -0.22 13.49
N THR A 104 3.16 -0.20 14.65
CA THR A 104 2.63 0.43 15.86
C THR A 104 3.40 1.70 16.23
N VAL A 105 2.69 2.67 16.80
CA VAL A 105 3.25 3.90 17.37
C VAL A 105 3.02 3.85 18.88
N ALA A 106 4.10 3.76 19.64
CA ALA A 106 4.01 3.62 21.08
C ALA A 106 3.44 4.87 21.79
N GLY A 107 2.64 4.61 22.84
CA GLY A 107 2.16 5.64 23.77
C GLY A 107 0.96 6.45 23.29
N VAL A 108 0.28 6.03 22.22
CA VAL A 108 -0.92 6.69 21.70
C VAL A 108 -2.06 5.70 21.50
N ASN A 109 -3.29 6.19 21.60
CA ASN A 109 -4.52 5.48 21.34
C ASN A 109 -5.51 6.42 20.65
N VAL A 110 -5.19 6.82 19.41
CA VAL A 110 -5.93 7.86 18.70
C VAL A 110 -7.24 7.31 18.10
N PRO A 111 -8.31 8.12 18.04
CA PRO A 111 -9.45 7.84 17.18
C PRO A 111 -9.02 7.67 15.72
N PHE A 112 -9.86 7.03 14.91
CA PHE A 112 -9.55 6.81 13.50
C PHE A 112 -9.24 8.13 12.77
N VAL A 113 -8.08 8.18 12.11
CA VAL A 113 -7.64 9.24 11.19
C VAL A 113 -7.10 8.59 9.93
N ALA A 114 -7.54 9.07 8.76
CA ALA A 114 -7.06 8.65 7.46
C ALA A 114 -6.55 9.85 6.67
N VAL A 115 -5.41 9.69 6.03
CA VAL A 115 -4.80 10.69 5.14
C VAL A 115 -4.52 10.03 3.80
N THR A 116 -5.15 10.55 2.75
CA THR A 116 -5.08 9.98 1.41
C THR A 116 -4.80 11.07 0.39
N ARG A 117 -4.00 10.80 -0.63
CA ARG A 117 -3.80 11.76 -1.72
C ARG A 117 -5.12 12.04 -2.46
N ARG A 118 -5.31 13.29 -2.90
CA ARG A 118 -6.53 13.71 -3.62
C ARG A 118 -6.71 13.02 -4.97
N ASP A 119 -5.63 12.68 -5.65
CA ASP A 119 -5.66 12.00 -6.97
C ASP A 119 -6.02 10.51 -6.87
N LEU A 120 -5.96 9.95 -5.66
CA LEU A 120 -6.33 8.58 -5.32
C LEU A 120 -7.83 8.45 -5.02
N LEU A 121 -8.66 9.03 -5.89
CA LEU A 121 -10.13 8.92 -5.86
C LEU A 121 -10.58 7.53 -6.32
N GLY A 122 -10.42 6.53 -5.45
CA GLY A 122 -10.72 5.12 -5.77
C GLY A 122 -11.59 4.37 -4.76
N VAL A 123 -11.78 4.85 -3.52
CA VAL A 123 -12.69 4.24 -2.54
C VAL A 123 -13.19 5.32 -1.56
N VAL A 124 -14.32 5.95 -1.86
CA VAL A 124 -15.08 6.71 -0.86
C VAL A 124 -16.35 5.92 -0.56
N LEU A 125 -16.33 5.13 0.50
CA LEU A 125 -17.44 4.29 0.97
C LEU A 125 -18.03 4.90 2.24
N GLY A 126 -18.64 6.09 2.13
CA GLY A 126 -18.91 6.88 3.34
C GLY A 126 -17.64 6.99 4.21
N GLY A 127 -17.81 7.32 5.48
CA GLY A 127 -16.70 7.38 6.41
C GLY A 127 -16.80 8.57 7.35
N PRO A 128 -15.82 8.71 8.24
CA PRO A 128 -15.74 9.85 9.15
C PRO A 128 -15.76 11.19 8.41
N PRO A 129 -16.14 12.30 9.08
CA PRO A 129 -16.14 13.62 8.46
C PRO A 129 -14.76 14.00 7.91
N GLU A 130 -14.76 14.72 6.79
CA GLU A 130 -13.57 15.35 6.22
C GLU A 130 -13.09 16.50 7.12
N VAL A 131 -11.77 16.69 7.19
CA VAL A 131 -11.14 17.70 8.04
C VAL A 131 -10.44 18.74 7.16
N GLU A 132 -10.83 20.00 7.33
CA GLU A 132 -10.16 21.18 6.77
C GLU A 132 -8.99 21.59 7.69
N LEU A 133 -7.84 21.88 7.08
CA LEU A 133 -6.59 22.30 7.73
C LEU A 133 -6.17 23.70 7.27
N GLU A 134 -5.22 24.32 7.97
CA GLU A 134 -4.80 25.70 7.63
C GLU A 134 -3.79 25.77 6.47
N SER A 135 -3.15 24.64 6.10
CA SER A 135 -2.14 24.60 5.04
C SER A 135 -2.78 24.27 3.69
N ILE A 136 -2.95 25.29 2.86
CA ILE A 136 -3.47 25.17 1.50
C ILE A 136 -2.62 24.20 0.66
N ASP A 137 -1.28 24.24 0.80
CA ASP A 137 -0.38 23.35 0.08
C ASP A 137 -0.63 21.89 0.44
N PHE A 138 -0.75 21.58 1.74
CA PHE A 138 -1.07 20.23 2.18
C PHE A 138 -2.46 19.79 1.70
N GLU A 139 -3.45 20.66 1.87
CA GLU A 139 -4.81 20.39 1.42
C GLU A 139 -4.83 20.04 -0.06
N ASN A 140 -4.12 20.79 -0.92
CA ASN A 140 -4.08 20.51 -2.36
C ASN A 140 -3.56 19.11 -2.72
N HIS A 141 -2.74 18.51 -1.87
CA HIS A 141 -2.16 17.19 -2.10
C HIS A 141 -2.98 16.08 -1.40
N PHE A 142 -3.55 16.35 -0.24
CA PHE A 142 -4.16 15.34 0.62
C PHE A 142 -5.60 15.67 1.05
N THR A 143 -6.38 14.62 1.24
CA THR A 143 -7.67 14.61 1.92
C THR A 143 -7.52 13.92 3.26
N VAL A 144 -8.06 14.52 4.31
CA VAL A 144 -8.02 14.00 5.68
C VAL A 144 -9.43 13.67 6.14
N LYS A 145 -9.64 12.46 6.66
CA LYS A 145 -10.91 12.04 7.27
C LYS A 145 -10.65 11.55 8.67
N ALA A 146 -11.45 11.99 9.64
CA ALA A 146 -11.25 11.60 11.03
C ALA A 146 -12.55 11.45 11.80
N LYS A 147 -12.59 10.48 12.72
CA LYS A 147 -13.73 10.34 13.65
C LYS A 147 -13.78 11.50 14.65
N ASP A 148 -12.61 12.01 15.02
CA ASP A 148 -12.46 13.17 15.88
C ASP A 148 -11.56 14.20 15.17
N ARG A 149 -12.14 15.36 14.86
CA ARG A 149 -11.41 16.47 14.22
C ARG A 149 -10.22 16.93 15.06
N ARG A 150 -10.35 16.95 16.39
CA ARG A 150 -9.28 17.39 17.29
C ARG A 150 -8.08 16.46 17.21
N ALA A 151 -8.31 15.14 17.17
CA ALA A 151 -7.25 14.16 17.00
C ALA A 151 -6.50 14.33 15.66
N ALA A 152 -7.22 14.60 14.58
CA ALA A 152 -6.63 14.80 13.26
C ALA A 152 -5.71 16.04 13.22
N VAL A 153 -6.19 17.17 13.76
CA VAL A 153 -5.41 18.42 13.83
C VAL A 153 -4.19 18.25 14.73
N MET A 154 -4.31 17.51 15.84
CA MET A 154 -3.17 17.21 16.72
C MET A 154 -2.14 16.27 16.09
N LEU A 155 -2.57 15.31 15.28
CA LEU A 155 -1.69 14.40 14.56
C LEU A 155 -0.96 15.11 13.41
N LEU A 156 -1.69 15.94 12.68
CA LEU A 156 -1.19 16.69 11.54
C LEU A 156 -0.60 18.03 12.00
N ASP A 157 0.36 17.94 12.91
CA ASP A 157 1.21 19.09 13.23
C ASP A 157 2.15 19.41 12.06
N PRO A 158 2.82 20.57 12.06
CA PRO A 158 3.73 20.94 10.99
C PRO A 158 4.81 19.90 10.69
N GLY A 159 5.27 19.14 11.69
CA GLY A 159 6.29 18.10 11.52
C GLY A 159 5.78 16.89 10.74
N VAL A 160 4.58 16.40 11.06
CA VAL A 160 3.94 15.29 10.34
C VAL A 160 3.46 15.74 8.96
N MET A 161 2.95 16.96 8.82
CA MET A 161 2.57 17.51 7.51
C MET A 161 3.78 17.59 6.57
N GLN A 162 4.93 18.06 7.05
CA GLN A 162 6.15 18.09 6.25
C GLN A 162 6.62 16.68 5.87
N LEU A 163 6.55 15.72 6.81
CA LEU A 163 6.87 14.32 6.51
C LEU A 163 6.02 13.77 5.36
N LEU A 164 4.73 14.09 5.34
CA LEU A 164 3.81 13.66 4.29
C LEU A 164 4.12 14.32 2.95
N LEU A 165 4.55 15.59 2.95
CA LEU A 165 5.03 16.25 1.74
C LEU A 165 6.37 15.67 1.24
N ASP A 166 7.26 15.23 2.15
CA ASP A 166 8.52 14.55 1.79
C ASP A 166 8.31 13.10 1.30
N CYS A 167 7.16 12.51 1.64
CA CYS A 167 6.74 11.15 1.28
C CYS A 167 5.39 11.20 0.54
N ASP A 168 5.29 12.07 -0.47
CA ASP A 168 4.04 12.48 -1.10
C ASP A 168 3.22 11.34 -1.74
N ASP A 169 3.84 10.20 -2.02
CA ASP A 169 3.20 8.98 -2.52
C ASP A 169 2.52 8.12 -1.42
N VAL A 170 2.75 8.43 -0.15
CA VAL A 170 2.25 7.66 1.00
C VAL A 170 0.87 8.14 1.44
N ASN A 171 -0.01 7.16 1.62
CA ASN A 171 -1.31 7.32 2.26
C ASN A 171 -1.25 6.54 3.58
N PHE A 172 -2.02 6.92 4.59
CA PHE A 172 -2.09 6.09 5.79
C PHE A 172 -3.42 6.19 6.53
N ASP A 173 -3.76 5.08 7.19
CA ASP A 173 -4.83 5.00 8.17
C ASP A 173 -4.21 4.76 9.55
N MET A 174 -4.74 5.42 10.58
CA MET A 174 -4.32 5.26 11.96
C MET A 174 -5.53 5.05 12.87
N VAL A 175 -5.47 4.04 13.73
CA VAL A 175 -6.48 3.78 14.77
C VAL A 175 -5.83 3.13 15.99
N GLY A 176 -6.08 3.69 17.17
CA GLY A 176 -5.38 3.33 18.38
C GLY A 176 -3.90 3.65 18.28
N ASP A 177 -3.07 2.63 18.45
CA ASP A 177 -1.62 2.66 18.24
C ASP A 177 -1.20 2.14 16.85
N LYS A 178 -2.15 1.64 16.05
CA LYS A 178 -1.86 0.95 14.78
C LYS A 178 -1.91 1.91 13.62
N VAL A 179 -0.92 1.80 12.74
CA VAL A 179 -0.82 2.54 11.49
C VAL A 179 -0.74 1.57 10.33
N LEU A 180 -1.49 1.85 9.27
CA LEU A 180 -1.36 1.23 7.96
C LEU A 180 -0.96 2.30 6.94
N ALA A 181 0.30 2.30 6.53
CA ALA A 181 0.78 3.13 5.44
C ALA A 181 0.72 2.35 4.12
N PHE A 182 0.40 3.01 3.01
CA PHE A 182 0.33 2.36 1.71
C PHE A 182 0.61 3.31 0.54
N VAL A 183 1.21 2.73 -0.51
CA VAL A 183 1.48 3.37 -1.80
C VAL A 183 0.68 2.65 -2.87
N ASN A 184 0.01 3.39 -3.76
CA ASN A 184 -0.67 2.83 -4.91
C ASN A 184 0.31 2.60 -6.06
N ARG A 185 0.51 1.34 -6.41
CA ARG A 185 1.43 0.94 -7.48
C ARG A 185 0.83 1.08 -8.87
N ALA A 186 -0.49 1.20 -9.00
CA ALA A 186 -1.15 1.31 -10.30
C ALA A 186 -0.97 2.71 -10.95
N THR A 187 -0.70 3.74 -10.14
CA THR A 187 -0.55 5.13 -10.59
C THR A 187 0.90 5.55 -10.81
N GLN A 188 1.88 4.65 -10.63
CA GLN A 188 3.30 4.95 -10.77
C GLN A 188 3.88 4.30 -12.04
N PRO A 189 3.70 4.92 -13.24
CA PRO A 189 4.29 4.43 -14.48
C PRO A 189 5.82 4.62 -14.55
N ALA A 190 6.43 5.33 -13.59
CA ALA A 190 7.83 5.76 -13.64
C ALA A 190 8.82 4.86 -12.86
N HIS A 191 8.35 3.86 -12.10
CA HIS A 191 9.23 3.07 -11.25
C HIS A 191 9.88 1.96 -12.06
N GLN A 192 11.21 1.84 -11.98
CA GLN A 192 11.92 0.74 -12.62
C GLN A 192 11.34 -0.58 -12.09
N PRO A 193 10.95 -1.54 -12.95
CA PRO A 193 10.29 -2.78 -12.52
C PRO A 193 11.07 -3.61 -11.50
N THR A 194 12.36 -3.30 -11.30
CA THR A 194 13.30 -4.02 -10.45
C THR A 194 13.55 -3.37 -9.09
N GLU A 195 13.28 -2.07 -8.92
CA GLU A 195 13.61 -1.34 -7.70
C GLU A 195 12.39 -1.26 -6.77
N PRO A 196 12.50 -1.62 -5.48
CA PRO A 196 11.39 -1.59 -4.54
C PRO A 196 11.23 -0.22 -3.88
N VAL A 197 11.14 0.85 -4.69
CA VAL A 197 11.07 2.24 -4.22
C VAL A 197 9.91 2.44 -3.23
N GLU A 198 8.78 1.77 -3.45
CA GLU A 198 7.62 1.90 -2.58
C GLU A 198 7.91 1.38 -1.16
N PHE A 199 8.72 0.32 -1.03
CA PHE A 199 9.10 -0.21 0.28
C PHE A 199 10.05 0.76 1.00
N GLU A 200 11.00 1.35 0.28
CA GLU A 200 11.92 2.34 0.85
C GLU A 200 11.19 3.58 1.35
N VAL A 201 10.23 4.09 0.56
CA VAL A 201 9.39 5.24 0.92
C VAL A 201 8.52 4.90 2.14
N LEU A 202 7.90 3.71 2.19
CA LEU A 202 7.13 3.27 3.34
C LEU A 202 7.98 3.16 4.62
N PHE A 203 9.19 2.60 4.53
CA PHE A 203 10.10 2.56 5.67
C PHE A 203 10.54 3.95 6.12
N ARG A 204 10.85 4.85 5.17
CA ARG A 204 11.17 6.25 5.48
C ARG A 204 10.00 6.94 6.19
N PHE A 205 8.77 6.69 5.74
CA PHE A 205 7.57 7.22 6.37
C PHE A 205 7.41 6.69 7.80
N MET A 206 7.58 5.39 8.04
CA MET A 206 7.53 4.81 9.39
C MET A 206 8.60 5.40 10.31
N ASP A 207 9.86 5.46 9.86
CA ASP A 207 10.97 6.03 10.62
C ASP A 207 10.68 7.51 10.98
N GLY A 208 10.11 8.26 10.03
CA GLY A 208 9.72 9.66 10.23
C GLY A 208 8.51 9.83 11.15
N LEU A 209 7.48 9.00 11.01
CA LEU A 209 6.24 9.15 11.78
C LEU A 209 6.48 8.77 13.24
N THR A 210 7.14 7.64 13.49
CA THR A 210 7.44 7.16 14.85
C THR A 210 8.25 8.17 15.67
N THR A 211 9.11 8.95 15.00
CA THR A 211 9.91 10.01 15.62
C THR A 211 9.19 11.34 15.77
N ARG A 212 8.25 11.66 14.86
CA ARG A 212 7.56 12.96 14.79
C ARG A 212 6.16 12.98 15.39
N VAL A 213 5.62 11.83 15.84
CA VAL A 213 4.29 11.79 16.49
C VAL A 213 4.24 12.82 17.61
N PRO A 214 3.31 13.81 17.52
CA PRO A 214 3.28 14.94 18.43
C PRO A 214 3.05 14.52 19.89
N THR A 215 3.81 15.10 20.81
CA THR A 215 3.73 14.79 22.25
C THR A 215 2.32 15.02 22.80
N ILE A 216 1.57 15.99 22.26
CA ILE A 216 0.20 16.28 22.67
C ILE A 216 -0.76 15.09 22.45
N LEU A 217 -0.51 14.25 21.45
CA LEU A 217 -1.29 13.02 21.26
C LEU A 217 -1.04 12.02 22.38
N ARG A 218 0.21 11.93 22.86
CA ARG A 218 0.57 11.03 23.97
C ARG A 218 -0.04 11.47 25.30
N THR A 219 -0.47 12.72 25.43
CA THR A 219 -1.14 13.23 26.62
C THR A 219 -2.66 13.16 26.52
N GLU A 220 -3.24 13.57 25.38
CA GLU A 220 -4.70 13.65 25.19
C GLU A 220 -5.33 12.32 24.78
N TYR A 221 -4.55 11.47 24.11
CA TYR A 221 -4.93 10.14 23.65
C TYR A 221 -3.89 9.10 24.10
N ALA A 222 -3.50 9.16 25.37
CA ALA A 222 -2.55 8.19 25.92
C ALA A 222 -3.10 6.76 25.77
N ALA A 223 -2.23 5.82 25.41
CA ALA A 223 -2.53 4.41 25.58
C ALA A 223 -2.76 4.11 27.07
N ALA A 224 -3.78 3.31 27.39
CA ALA A 224 -3.96 2.84 28.76
C ALA A 224 -2.73 1.99 29.17
N PRO A 225 -2.26 2.10 30.43
CA PRO A 225 -1.13 1.33 30.93
C PRO A 225 -1.37 -0.18 30.93
#